data_AF-A0A6A5A9G5-F1
#
_entry.id   AF-A0A6A5A9G5-F1
#
_cell.length_a   1.000
_cell.length_b   1.000
_cell.length_c   1.000
_cell.angle_alpha   90.00
_cell.angle_beta   90.00
_cell.angle_gamma   90.00
#
_symmetry.space_group_name_H-M   'P 1'
#
loop_
_entity.id
_entity.type
_entity.pdbx_description
1 polymer ?
#
loop_
_entity_poly.entity_id
_entity_poly.type
_entity_poly.pdbx_seq_one_letter_code
_entity_poly.pdbx_strand_id
1 'polypeptide(L)'
;MQTIVHIPEVWSVVVSFQNGLYPDIACLCQRIHVEEYRDFQHFKWFVAGSRLAPHPALRFVRRFDAAFGSFYRDRGVPGVTRLLSCKPAFRAIVTAHAAYFNHLDVLREVCPSKWSHHSEAYVDRVRRIKQLAWSNSFRNICLADTMEPLDMAAIQGHLEAVTLLYRHGYAYSHHALDGAAEMGHLNVVMFLVDEAGMP
;
A
#
# COMPACT_ATOMS: atom_id res chain seq x y z
N MET A 1 -41.29 -9.20 -5.32
CA MET A 1 -40.38 -8.07 -4.99
C MET A 1 -40.79 -7.26 -3.76
N GLN A 2 -41.95 -7.48 -3.11
CA GLN A 2 -42.39 -6.65 -1.97
C GLN A 2 -41.85 -7.07 -0.59
N THR A 3 -41.26 -8.27 -0.45
CA THR A 3 -40.89 -8.80 0.87
C THR A 3 -39.54 -8.31 1.41
N ILE A 4 -38.60 -7.90 0.55
CA ILE A 4 -37.26 -7.43 0.97
C ILE A 4 -37.33 -6.07 1.67
N VAL A 5 -38.34 -5.25 1.35
CA VAL A 5 -38.45 -3.86 1.79
C VAL A 5 -38.95 -3.72 3.23
N HIS A 6 -39.39 -4.81 3.87
CA HIS A 6 -39.90 -4.79 5.25
C HIS A 6 -38.88 -5.27 6.29
N ILE A 7 -37.68 -5.64 5.86
CA ILE A 7 -36.61 -6.08 6.75
C ILE A 7 -35.97 -4.81 7.34
N PRO A 8 -36.12 -4.53 8.65
CA PRO A 8 -35.63 -3.29 9.27
C PRO A 8 -34.11 -3.13 9.10
N GLU A 9 -33.37 -4.24 9.09
CA GLU A 9 -31.93 -4.24 8.84
C GLU A 9 -31.60 -3.73 7.43
N VAL A 10 -32.39 -4.11 6.42
CA VAL A 10 -32.21 -3.64 5.04
C VAL A 10 -32.49 -2.14 4.93
N TRP A 11 -33.51 -1.64 5.62
CA TRP A 11 -33.80 -0.20 5.67
C TRP A 11 -32.67 0.60 6.34
N SER A 12 -32.08 0.06 7.41
CA SER A 12 -30.92 0.68 8.06
C SER A 12 -29.73 0.82 7.10
N VAL A 13 -29.47 -0.21 6.27
CA VAL A 13 -28.41 -0.21 5.28
C VAL A 13 -28.69 0.81 4.17
N VAL A 14 -29.91 0.82 3.62
CA VAL A 14 -30.31 1.74 2.54
C VAL A 14 -30.25 3.19 2.99
N VAL A 15 -30.73 3.50 4.21
CA VAL A 15 -30.71 4.87 4.77
C VAL A 15 -29.30 5.28 5.19
N SER A 16 -28.44 4.34 5.58
CA SER A 16 -27.04 4.64 5.86
C SER A 16 -26.28 5.08 4.61
N PHE A 17 -26.75 4.74 3.41
CA PHE A 17 -26.13 5.12 2.13
C PHE A 17 -26.76 6.37 1.49
N GLN A 18 -27.16 7.35 2.31
CA GLN A 18 -27.67 8.62 1.79
C GLN A 18 -26.49 9.55 1.44
N ASN A 19 -26.49 10.10 0.22
CA ASN A 19 -25.41 10.88 -0.41
C ASN A 19 -24.19 10.08 -0.92
N GLY A 20 -24.33 8.76 -1.10
CA GLY A 20 -23.32 7.93 -1.76
C GLY A 20 -22.12 7.52 -0.90
N LEU A 21 -22.18 7.75 0.41
CA LEU A 21 -21.16 7.35 1.39
C LEU A 21 -21.83 6.82 2.66
N TYR A 22 -21.37 5.65 3.14
CA TYR A 22 -21.78 5.13 4.43
C TYR A 22 -21.24 6.02 5.58
N PRO A 23 -21.90 6.12 6.75
CA PRO A 23 -21.52 7.07 7.81
C PRO A 23 -20.15 6.79 8.40
N ASP A 24 -19.76 5.52 8.46
CA ASP A 24 -18.43 5.06 8.87
C ASP A 24 -17.34 5.52 7.88
N ILE A 25 -17.61 5.44 6.59
CA ILE A 25 -16.70 5.92 5.54
C ILE A 25 -16.64 7.46 5.52
N ALA A 26 -17.76 8.14 5.74
CA ALA A 26 -17.81 9.59 5.85
C ALA A 26 -16.95 10.09 7.03
N CYS A 27 -17.07 9.43 8.19
CA CYS A 27 -16.24 9.72 9.36
C CYS A 27 -14.74 9.51 9.07
N LEU A 28 -14.38 8.40 8.40
CA LEU A 28 -13.01 8.15 7.98
C LEU A 28 -12.48 9.26 7.06
N CYS A 29 -13.29 9.70 6.08
CA CYS A 29 -12.91 10.76 5.16
C CYS A 29 -12.77 12.13 5.84
N GLN A 30 -13.51 12.40 6.91
CA GLN A 30 -13.35 13.63 7.71
C GLN A 30 -12.04 13.64 8.49
N ARG A 31 -11.54 12.46 8.91
CA ARG A 31 -10.27 12.30 9.61
C ARG A 31 -9.05 12.35 8.69
N ILE A 32 -9.25 12.17 7.38
CA ILE A 32 -8.20 12.21 6.36
C ILE A 32 -8.35 13.50 5.57
N HIS A 33 -7.53 14.50 5.88
CA HIS A 33 -7.62 15.78 5.17
C HIS A 33 -7.23 15.61 3.69
N VAL A 34 -7.97 16.25 2.79
CA VAL A 34 -7.76 16.16 1.34
C VAL A 34 -6.35 16.61 0.96
N GLU A 35 -5.83 17.65 1.59
CA GLU A 35 -4.45 18.14 1.43
C GLU A 35 -3.42 17.05 1.81
N GLU A 36 -3.63 16.32 2.91
CA GLU A 36 -2.71 15.26 3.36
C GLU A 36 -2.71 14.05 2.41
N TYR A 37 -3.88 13.70 1.88
CA TYR A 37 -4.00 12.66 0.86
C TYR A 37 -3.36 13.10 -0.46
N ARG A 38 -3.50 14.38 -0.82
CA ARG A 38 -2.88 14.98 -2.00
C ARG A 38 -1.35 15.02 -1.86
N ASP A 39 -0.86 15.35 -0.68
CA ASP A 39 0.56 15.30 -0.33
C ASP A 39 1.10 13.88 -0.46
N PHE A 40 0.39 12.86 0.06
CA PHE A 40 0.78 11.46 -0.14
C PHE A 40 0.86 11.09 -1.63
N GLN A 41 -0.06 11.61 -2.47
CA GLN A 41 -0.02 11.38 -3.92
C GLN A 41 1.13 12.14 -4.62
N HIS A 42 1.55 13.30 -4.12
CA HIS A 42 2.54 14.17 -4.74
C HIS A 42 3.96 14.08 -4.18
N PHE A 43 4.18 13.61 -2.95
CA PHE A 43 5.51 13.47 -2.30
C PHE A 43 6.35 12.29 -2.83
N LYS A 44 6.04 11.82 -4.04
CA LYS A 44 6.78 10.83 -4.83
C LYS A 44 8.19 11.28 -5.28
N TRP A 45 8.71 12.41 -4.79
CA TRP A 45 9.85 13.12 -5.38
C TRP A 45 10.78 13.77 -4.36
N PHE A 46 11.30 13.01 -3.39
CA PHE A 46 12.30 13.58 -2.49
C PHE A 46 13.56 12.73 -2.39
N VAL A 47 14.64 13.26 -2.97
CA VAL A 47 16.03 12.84 -2.75
C VAL A 47 16.47 13.38 -1.39
N ALA A 48 16.57 12.53 -0.38
CA ALA A 48 17.26 12.87 0.85
C ALA A 48 18.64 12.20 0.85
N GLY A 49 19.68 13.00 0.65
CA GLY A 49 21.06 12.53 0.63
C GLY A 49 21.48 11.85 1.93
N SER A 50 22.17 10.72 1.79
CA SER A 50 23.25 10.20 2.65
C SER A 50 23.14 10.34 4.18
N ARG A 51 21.97 10.18 4.80
CA ARG A 51 21.88 10.02 6.26
C ARG A 51 20.78 9.06 6.70
N LEU A 52 21.10 8.32 7.78
CA LEU A 52 20.29 7.39 8.59
C LEU A 52 18.99 7.98 9.15
N ALA A 53 18.14 8.56 8.31
CA ALA A 53 16.85 9.09 8.68
C ALA A 53 15.75 8.24 8.02
N PRO A 54 14.69 7.85 8.76
CA PRO A 54 13.58 7.12 8.16
C PRO A 54 13.03 7.91 6.97
N HIS A 55 12.86 7.23 5.83
CA HIS A 55 12.47 7.84 4.58
C HIS A 55 11.26 8.78 4.79
N PRO A 56 11.28 10.03 4.29
CA PRO A 56 10.24 11.02 4.57
C PRO A 56 8.83 10.55 4.20
N ALA A 57 8.67 9.57 3.31
CA ALA A 57 7.38 8.96 2.99
C ALA A 57 6.76 8.16 4.17
N LEU A 58 7.57 7.62 5.09
CA LEU A 58 7.09 6.82 6.23
C LEU A 58 6.25 7.67 7.21
N ARG A 59 6.55 8.98 7.32
CA ARG A 59 5.80 9.89 8.19
C ARG A 59 4.35 10.10 7.74
N PHE A 60 4.10 10.02 6.43
CA PHE A 60 2.74 10.17 5.89
C PHE A 60 1.89 8.96 6.25
N VAL A 61 2.43 7.75 6.08
CA VAL A 61 1.72 6.50 6.42
C VAL A 61 1.37 6.45 7.91
N ARG A 62 2.30 6.83 8.78
CA ARG A 62 2.05 6.91 10.22
C ARG A 62 0.96 7.91 10.61
N ARG A 63 0.82 9.01 9.86
CA ARG A 63 -0.19 10.04 10.14
C ARG A 63 -1.60 9.53 9.93
N PHE A 64 -1.79 8.58 9.01
CA PHE A 64 -3.08 7.96 8.77
C PHE A 64 -3.43 6.83 9.76
N ASP A 65 -2.54 6.47 10.67
CA ASP A 65 -2.73 5.33 11.56
C ASP A 65 -3.92 5.48 12.51
N ALA A 66 -4.09 6.66 13.10
CA ALA A 66 -5.25 6.93 13.94
C ALA A 66 -6.58 6.73 13.18
N ALA A 67 -6.60 7.05 11.88
CA ALA A 67 -7.77 6.91 11.02
C ALA A 67 -7.96 5.45 10.56
N PHE A 68 -6.97 4.87 9.89
CA PHE A 68 -7.07 3.53 9.31
C PHE A 68 -6.98 2.42 10.36
N GLY A 69 -6.08 2.53 11.35
CA GLY A 69 -5.95 1.52 12.40
C GLY A 69 -7.22 1.37 13.25
N SER A 70 -7.89 2.48 13.59
CA SER A 70 -9.20 2.42 14.27
C SER A 70 -10.28 1.86 13.35
N PHE A 71 -10.29 2.27 12.07
CA PHE A 71 -11.25 1.78 11.09
C PHE A 71 -11.11 0.25 10.84
N TYR A 72 -9.90 -0.27 10.72
CA TYR A 72 -9.66 -1.71 10.54
C TYR A 72 -10.12 -2.50 11.76
N ARG A 73 -9.87 -1.99 12.97
CA ARG A 73 -10.31 -2.63 14.21
C ARG A 73 -11.84 -2.68 14.33
N ASP A 74 -12.51 -1.59 13.98
CA ASP A 74 -13.95 -1.45 14.18
C ASP A 74 -14.78 -2.10 13.06
N ARG A 75 -14.27 -2.11 11.83
CA ARG A 75 -15.02 -2.55 10.64
C ARG A 75 -14.45 -3.79 9.96
N GLY A 76 -13.22 -4.18 10.29
CA GLY A 76 -12.53 -5.32 9.72
C GLY A 76 -12.39 -5.24 8.20
N VAL A 77 -12.06 -6.40 7.61
CA VAL A 77 -11.96 -6.59 6.16
C VAL A 77 -13.22 -6.15 5.39
N PRO A 78 -14.47 -6.49 5.81
CA PRO A 78 -15.67 -6.05 5.09
C PRO A 78 -15.82 -4.53 5.00
N GLY A 79 -15.37 -3.81 6.03
CA GLY A 79 -15.32 -2.34 6.02
C GLY A 79 -14.35 -1.80 4.99
N VAL A 80 -13.18 -2.44 4.86
CA VAL A 80 -12.18 -2.08 3.85
C VAL A 80 -12.69 -2.37 2.44
N THR A 81 -13.31 -3.53 2.20
CA THR A 81 -13.92 -3.85 0.89
C THR A 81 -14.93 -2.77 0.49
N ARG A 82 -15.83 -2.41 1.42
CA ARG A 82 -16.83 -1.36 1.21
C ARG A 82 -16.18 0.01 0.95
N LEU A 83 -15.16 0.37 1.72
CA LEU A 83 -14.39 1.60 1.52
C LEU A 83 -13.84 1.67 0.10
N LEU A 84 -13.19 0.59 -0.36
CA LEU A 84 -12.56 0.56 -1.68
C LEU A 84 -13.57 0.45 -2.83
N SER A 85 -14.77 -0.08 -2.59
CA SER A 85 -15.89 0.02 -3.54
C SER A 85 -16.38 1.47 -3.68
N CYS A 86 -16.50 2.21 -2.58
CA CYS A 86 -16.94 3.61 -2.60
C CYS A 86 -15.84 4.58 -3.05
N LYS A 87 -14.57 4.29 -2.72
CA LYS A 87 -13.41 5.15 -2.97
C LYS A 87 -12.21 4.33 -3.47
N PRO A 88 -12.19 3.91 -4.74
CA PRO A 88 -11.12 3.08 -5.28
C PRO A 88 -9.74 3.75 -5.25
N ALA A 89 -9.69 5.09 -5.23
CA ALA A 89 -8.45 5.85 -5.11
C ALA A 89 -7.69 5.54 -3.80
N PHE A 90 -8.41 5.24 -2.70
CA PHE A 90 -7.81 4.97 -1.39
C PHE A 90 -7.00 3.67 -1.36
N ARG A 91 -7.09 2.83 -2.40
CA ARG A 91 -6.37 1.55 -2.47
C ARG A 91 -4.86 1.71 -2.27
N ALA A 92 -4.25 2.75 -2.86
CA ALA A 92 -2.81 2.96 -2.73
C ALA A 92 -2.39 3.23 -1.27
N ILE A 93 -3.09 4.13 -0.58
CA ILE A 93 -2.78 4.46 0.82
C ILE A 93 -3.13 3.32 1.76
N VAL A 94 -4.24 2.62 1.54
CA VAL A 94 -4.63 1.45 2.34
C VAL A 94 -3.62 0.33 2.19
N THR A 95 -3.11 0.07 0.98
CA THR A 95 -2.08 -0.96 0.77
C THR A 95 -0.78 -0.57 1.47
N ALA A 96 -0.36 0.68 1.32
CA ALA A 96 0.86 1.19 1.96
C ALA A 96 0.77 1.14 3.50
N HIS A 97 -0.36 1.59 4.08
CA HIS A 97 -0.61 1.54 5.51
C HIS A 97 -0.64 0.10 6.03
N ALA A 98 -1.39 -0.79 5.37
CA ALA A 98 -1.46 -2.18 5.76
C ALA A 98 -0.11 -2.91 5.66
N ALA A 99 0.71 -2.57 4.67
CA ALA A 99 2.07 -3.08 4.52
C ALA A 99 3.00 -2.60 5.63
N TYR A 100 2.92 -1.31 5.97
CA TYR A 100 3.75 -0.70 7.00
C TYR A 100 3.39 -1.17 8.42
N PHE A 101 2.11 -1.36 8.73
CA PHE A 101 1.63 -1.76 10.07
C PHE A 101 1.33 -3.27 10.21
N ASN A 102 1.67 -4.05 9.18
CA ASN A 102 1.46 -5.51 9.15
C ASN A 102 -0.01 -5.96 9.27
N HIS A 103 -0.96 -5.21 8.69
CA HIS A 103 -2.35 -5.64 8.59
C HIS A 103 -2.52 -6.68 7.48
N LEU A 104 -2.07 -7.92 7.74
CA LEU A 104 -2.05 -9.01 6.75
C LEU A 104 -3.44 -9.38 6.22
N ASP A 105 -4.48 -9.26 7.04
CA ASP A 105 -5.88 -9.46 6.67
C ASP A 105 -6.35 -8.43 5.64
N VAL A 106 -6.02 -7.16 5.87
CA VAL A 106 -6.26 -6.06 4.93
C VAL A 106 -5.41 -6.24 3.66
N LEU A 107 -4.13 -6.59 3.79
CA LEU A 107 -3.29 -6.85 2.62
C LEU A 107 -3.83 -8.00 1.77
N ARG A 108 -4.31 -9.09 2.35
CA ARG A 108 -4.90 -10.21 1.59
C ARG A 108 -6.17 -9.79 0.82
N GLU A 109 -6.94 -8.87 1.37
CA GLU A 109 -8.13 -8.33 0.71
C GLU A 109 -7.77 -7.35 -0.42
N VAL A 110 -6.80 -6.47 -0.15
CA VAL A 110 -6.49 -5.33 -1.02
C VAL A 110 -5.49 -5.68 -2.11
N CYS A 111 -4.58 -6.62 -1.85
CA CYS A 111 -3.77 -7.26 -2.85
C CYS A 111 -4.66 -8.25 -3.60
N PRO A 112 -5.02 -7.97 -4.87
CA PRO A 112 -5.95 -8.82 -5.59
C PRO A 112 -5.40 -10.24 -5.70
N SER A 113 -6.23 -11.23 -5.37
CA SER A 113 -5.89 -12.64 -5.52
C SER A 113 -5.55 -12.94 -6.98
N LYS A 114 -4.25 -13.14 -7.26
CA LYS A 114 -3.68 -13.29 -8.60
C LYS A 114 -3.95 -12.07 -9.50
N TRP A 115 -3.01 -11.12 -9.54
CA TRP A 115 -2.63 -10.62 -10.87
C TRP A 115 -2.15 -11.84 -11.65
N SER A 116 -2.99 -12.30 -12.58
CA SER A 116 -2.65 -13.36 -13.51
C SER A 116 -1.28 -13.05 -14.10
N HIS A 117 -0.34 -13.97 -13.93
CA HIS A 117 1.01 -13.91 -14.47
C HIS A 117 1.07 -13.21 -15.84
N HIS A 118 1.98 -12.24 -15.92
CA HIS A 118 2.73 -11.91 -17.14
C HIS A 118 1.90 -11.56 -18.38
N SER A 119 1.45 -10.31 -18.50
CA SER A 119 1.62 -9.75 -19.84
C SER A 119 3.13 -9.61 -20.02
N GLU A 120 3.67 -10.29 -21.04
CA GLU A 120 5.06 -10.17 -21.45
C GLU A 120 5.44 -8.68 -21.55
N ALA A 121 4.50 -7.85 -21.98
CA ALA A 121 4.60 -6.39 -22.03
C ALA A 121 4.86 -5.69 -20.67
N TYR A 122 4.29 -6.13 -19.55
CA TYR A 122 4.54 -5.50 -18.24
C TYR A 122 5.87 -5.95 -17.66
N VAL A 123 6.16 -7.26 -17.72
CA VAL A 123 7.45 -7.81 -17.29
C VAL A 123 8.59 -7.22 -18.12
N ASP A 124 8.39 -7.09 -19.44
CA ASP A 124 9.34 -6.48 -20.36
C ASP A 124 9.44 -4.97 -20.16
N ARG A 125 8.35 -4.27 -19.82
CA ARG A 125 8.42 -2.85 -19.42
C ARG A 125 9.23 -2.68 -18.14
N VAL A 126 8.96 -3.46 -17.10
CA VAL A 126 9.72 -3.40 -15.83
C VAL A 126 11.17 -3.81 -16.07
N ARG A 127 11.44 -4.85 -16.86
CA ARG A 127 12.79 -5.29 -17.24
C ARG A 127 13.53 -4.23 -18.05
N ARG A 128 12.89 -3.58 -19.04
CA ARG A 128 13.47 -2.47 -19.81
C ARG A 128 13.75 -1.27 -18.94
N ILE A 129 12.82 -0.89 -18.05
CA ILE A 129 13.05 0.20 -17.09
C ILE A 129 14.25 -0.14 -16.17
N LYS A 130 14.33 -1.38 -15.68
CA LYS A 130 15.46 -1.88 -14.89
C LYS A 130 16.78 -1.88 -15.68
N GLN A 131 16.79 -2.35 -16.93
CA GLN A 131 17.97 -2.32 -17.81
C GLN A 131 18.39 -0.89 -18.16
N LEU A 132 17.46 0.02 -18.39
CA LEU A 132 17.73 1.43 -18.67
C LEU A 132 18.25 2.17 -17.43
N ALA A 133 17.75 1.82 -16.24
CA ALA A 133 18.28 2.34 -14.97
C ALA A 133 19.71 1.85 -14.70
N TRP A 134 20.05 0.61 -15.12
CA TRP A 134 21.38 0.04 -14.97
C TRP A 134 22.37 0.50 -16.07
N SER A 135 21.85 0.81 -17.26
CA SER A 135 22.60 1.32 -18.43
C SER A 135 22.88 2.82 -18.31
N ASN A 136 23.61 3.20 -17.25
CA ASN A 136 24.54 4.33 -17.07
C ASN A 136 24.37 5.70 -17.79
N SER A 137 23.23 6.04 -18.38
CA SER A 137 23.01 7.32 -19.09
C SER A 137 21.86 8.16 -18.53
N PHE A 138 21.18 7.71 -17.47
CA PHE A 138 20.15 8.48 -16.77
C PHE A 138 20.32 8.40 -15.24
N ARG A 139 21.51 8.78 -14.75
CA ARG A 139 21.79 8.94 -13.30
C ARG A 139 20.87 9.94 -12.57
N ASN A 140 20.00 10.67 -13.28
CA ASN A 140 19.23 11.79 -12.74
C ASN A 140 17.72 11.76 -13.05
N ILE A 141 17.17 10.64 -13.53
CA ILE A 141 15.71 10.44 -13.49
C ILE A 141 15.43 9.20 -12.65
N CYS A 142 15.51 9.38 -11.34
CA CYS A 142 14.91 8.47 -10.38
C CYS A 142 13.39 8.52 -10.57
N LEU A 143 12.87 7.65 -11.44
CA LEU A 143 11.52 7.11 -11.27
C LEU A 143 11.46 6.14 -10.05
N ALA A 144 12.54 6.09 -9.26
CA ALA A 144 12.86 5.16 -8.19
C ALA A 144 12.57 5.68 -6.76
N ASP A 145 12.08 6.92 -6.61
CA ASP A 145 11.88 7.54 -5.28
C ASP A 145 10.44 7.35 -4.74
N THR A 146 9.64 6.49 -5.38
CA THR A 146 8.35 6.08 -4.83
C THR A 146 8.53 4.86 -3.97
N MET A 147 8.46 5.05 -2.65
CA MET A 147 8.48 3.93 -1.71
C MET A 147 7.23 3.07 -1.91
N GLU A 148 7.43 1.86 -2.41
CA GLU A 148 6.35 0.92 -2.68
C GLU A 148 5.89 0.24 -1.37
N PRO A 149 4.67 -0.31 -1.29
CA PRO A 149 4.22 -1.02 -0.10
C PRO A 149 5.18 -2.13 0.34
N LEU A 150 5.85 -2.80 -0.60
CA LEU A 150 6.85 -3.83 -0.30
C LEU A 150 8.08 -3.24 0.40
N ASP A 151 8.58 -2.09 -0.07
CA ASP A 151 9.69 -1.39 0.56
C ASP A 151 9.35 -1.04 2.02
N MET A 152 8.12 -0.57 2.25
CA MET A 152 7.63 -0.23 3.60
C MET A 152 7.58 -1.45 4.53
N ALA A 153 7.04 -2.57 4.05
CA ALA A 153 7.00 -3.81 4.80
C ALA A 153 8.41 -4.33 5.11
N ALA A 154 9.35 -4.18 4.16
CA ALA A 154 10.73 -4.62 4.32
C ALA A 154 11.48 -3.79 5.37
N ILE A 155 11.34 -2.46 5.32
CA ILE A 155 11.90 -1.53 6.32
C ILE A 155 11.38 -1.84 7.74
N GLN A 156 10.14 -2.31 7.87
CA GLN A 156 9.54 -2.69 9.16
C GLN A 156 9.79 -4.16 9.56
N GLY A 157 10.49 -4.94 8.72
CA GLY A 157 10.84 -6.32 9.02
C GLY A 157 9.68 -7.30 8.92
N HIS A 158 8.60 -6.93 8.24
CA HIS A 158 7.39 -7.73 8.11
C HIS A 158 7.52 -8.75 6.99
N LEU A 159 8.28 -9.82 7.25
CA LEU A 159 8.57 -10.86 6.25
C LEU A 159 7.31 -11.42 5.60
N GLU A 160 6.26 -11.73 6.35
CA GLU A 160 5.02 -12.27 5.79
C GLU A 160 4.35 -11.28 4.83
N ALA A 161 4.35 -10.00 5.15
CA ALA A 161 3.83 -8.94 4.28
C ALA A 161 4.70 -8.78 3.04
N VAL A 162 6.04 -8.79 3.18
CA VAL A 162 6.99 -8.76 2.07
C VAL A 162 6.77 -9.94 1.12
N THR A 163 6.70 -11.16 1.65
CA THR A 163 6.44 -12.37 0.85
C THR A 163 5.09 -12.32 0.18
N LEU A 164 4.05 -11.83 0.86
CA LEU A 164 2.72 -11.66 0.28
C LEU A 164 2.76 -10.68 -0.89
N LEU A 165 3.30 -9.48 -0.68
CA LEU A 165 3.39 -8.43 -1.69
C LEU A 165 4.25 -8.87 -2.89
N TYR A 166 5.39 -9.52 -2.62
CA TYR A 166 6.27 -10.08 -3.65
C TYR A 166 5.55 -11.12 -4.52
N ARG A 167 4.85 -12.08 -3.91
CA ARG A 167 4.06 -13.09 -4.63
C ARG A 167 2.93 -12.49 -5.48
N HIS A 168 2.42 -11.32 -5.09
CA HIS A 168 1.40 -10.59 -5.85
C HIS A 168 1.99 -9.63 -6.89
N GLY A 169 3.32 -9.61 -7.09
CA GLY A 169 3.97 -8.83 -8.14
C GLY A 169 4.08 -7.34 -7.84
N TYR A 170 4.01 -6.94 -6.57
CA TYR A 170 4.27 -5.55 -6.20
C TYR A 170 5.70 -5.15 -6.56
N ALA A 171 5.84 -3.93 -7.06
CA ALA A 171 7.14 -3.34 -7.30
C ALA A 171 7.90 -3.16 -5.98
N TYR A 172 9.22 -3.12 -6.09
CA TYR A 172 10.15 -2.91 -5.00
C TYR A 172 11.35 -2.11 -5.51
N SER A 173 12.02 -1.41 -4.60
CA SER A 173 13.22 -0.61 -4.88
C SER A 173 14.39 -1.05 -3.99
N HIS A 174 15.56 -0.44 -4.19
CA HIS A 174 16.74 -0.67 -3.34
C HIS A 174 16.47 -0.30 -1.87
N HIS A 175 15.51 0.59 -1.60
CA HIS A 175 15.09 0.93 -0.25
C HIS A 175 14.55 -0.27 0.55
N ALA A 176 13.99 -1.29 -0.11
CA ALA A 176 13.56 -2.50 0.59
C ALA A 176 14.75 -3.23 1.23
N LEU A 177 15.82 -3.42 0.46
CA LEU A 177 17.03 -4.13 0.93
C LEU A 177 17.85 -3.25 1.87
N ASP A 178 18.14 -2.01 1.47
CA ASP A 178 18.92 -1.07 2.27
C ASP A 178 18.24 -0.81 3.62
N GLY A 179 16.93 -0.56 3.59
CA GLY A 179 16.15 -0.31 4.79
C GLY A 179 16.01 -1.53 5.69
N ALA A 180 15.80 -2.73 5.12
CA ALA A 180 15.79 -3.95 5.91
C ALA A 180 17.16 -4.23 6.55
N ALA A 181 18.26 -3.98 5.83
CA ALA A 181 19.61 -4.15 6.33
C ALA A 181 19.96 -3.12 7.43
N GLU A 182 19.62 -1.84 7.21
CA GLU A 182 19.82 -0.75 8.18
C GLU A 182 19.08 -1.03 9.50
N MET A 183 17.85 -1.54 9.41
CA MET A 183 17.03 -1.87 10.57
C MET A 183 17.35 -3.25 11.17
N GLY A 184 18.27 -4.02 10.58
CA GLY A 184 18.71 -5.32 11.10
C GLY A 184 17.73 -6.47 10.86
N HIS A 185 16.84 -6.36 9.88
CA HIS A 185 15.84 -7.38 9.53
C HIS A 185 16.44 -8.46 8.62
N LEU A 186 17.36 -9.26 9.18
CA LEU A 186 18.11 -10.29 8.45
C LEU A 186 17.24 -11.27 7.68
N ASN A 187 16.11 -11.68 8.25
CA ASN A 187 15.14 -12.59 7.62
C ASN A 187 14.54 -12.00 6.32
N VAL A 188 14.28 -10.69 6.30
CA VAL A 188 13.82 -9.98 5.10
C VAL A 188 14.95 -9.82 4.09
N VAL A 189 16.16 -9.46 4.54
CA VAL A 189 17.34 -9.35 3.68
C VAL A 189 17.62 -10.65 2.95
N MET A 190 17.65 -11.78 3.68
CA MET A 190 17.83 -13.10 3.09
C MET A 190 16.75 -13.41 2.05
N PHE A 191 15.49 -13.13 2.36
CA PHE A 191 14.40 -13.31 1.39
C PHE A 191 14.60 -12.45 0.12
N LEU A 192 14.99 -11.18 0.27
CA LEU A 192 15.17 -10.28 -0.87
C LEU A 192 16.37 -10.67 -1.74
N VAL A 193 17.46 -11.14 -1.15
CA VAL A 193 18.67 -11.58 -1.87
C VAL A 193 18.45 -12.95 -2.51
N ASP A 194 17.99 -13.93 -1.73
CA ASP A 194 17.93 -15.34 -2.15
C ASP A 194 16.73 -15.62 -3.07
N GLU A 195 15.54 -15.09 -2.73
CA GLU A 195 14.28 -15.39 -3.43
C GLU A 195 13.87 -14.30 -4.43
N ALA A 196 14.13 -13.03 -4.11
CA ALA A 196 13.80 -11.90 -5.01
C ALA A 196 14.92 -11.55 -5.98
N GLY A 197 16.13 -12.11 -5.80
CA GLY A 197 17.29 -11.91 -6.67
C GLY A 197 17.77 -10.47 -6.69
N MET A 198 17.62 -9.74 -5.58
CA MET A 198 18.20 -8.41 -5.44
C MET A 198 19.73 -8.50 -5.35
N PRO A 199 20.47 -7.66 -6.11
CA PRO A 199 21.92 -7.60 -6.05
C PRO A 199 22.44 -6.98 -4.75
#